data_AF-A0A4R0MEF8-F1
#
_entry.id   AF-A0A4R0MEF8-F1
#
_cell.length_a   1.000
_cell.length_b   1.000
_cell.length_c   1.000
_cell.angle_alpha   90.00
_cell.angle_beta   90.00
_cell.angle_gamma   90.00
#
_symmetry.space_group_name_H-M   'P 1'
#
loop_
_entity.id
_entity.type
_entity.pdbx_description
1 polymer ?
#
loop_
_entity_poly.entity_id
_entity_poly.type
_entity_poly.pdbx_seq_one_letter_code
_entity_poly.pdbx_strand_id
1 'polypeptide(L)' 'MANKELKKLFHLSALTVIQYYPEFRTYYNRKKEEGKHPMSILNAIRNKIALRVVAVVNHQKPYVNNQLIAA' A
#
# COMPACT_ATOMS: atom_id res chain seq x y z
N MET A 1 -19.03 6.74 11.00
CA MET A 1 -19.12 5.27 10.77
C MET A 1 -18.08 4.87 9.73
N ALA A 2 -17.40 3.73 9.91
CA ALA A 2 -16.42 3.24 8.94
C ALA A 2 -17.02 2.09 8.12
N ASN A 3 -16.76 2.05 6.81
CA ASN A 3 -17.13 0.91 5.96
C ASN A 3 -16.26 -0.30 6.34
N LYS A 4 -16.86 -1.28 7.04
CA LYS A 4 -16.14 -2.45 7.57
C LYS A 4 -15.66 -3.40 6.47
N GLU A 5 -16.44 -3.55 5.40
CA GLU A 5 -16.09 -4.37 4.23
C GLU A 5 -14.85 -3.82 3.55
N LEU A 6 -14.86 -2.53 3.24
CA LEU A 6 -13.74 -1.87 2.59
C LEU A 6 -12.47 -1.92 3.46
N LYS A 7 -12.62 -1.73 4.78
CA LYS A 7 -11.51 -1.84 5.73
C LYS A 7 -10.89 -3.24 5.73
N LYS A 8 -11.70 -4.30 5.65
CA LYS A 8 -11.24 -5.70 5.57
C LYS A 8 -10.46 -5.95 4.29
N LEU A 9 -10.99 -5.52 3.13
CA LEU A 9 -10.33 -5.69 1.83
C LEU A 9 -8.96 -4.99 1.79
N PHE A 10 -8.89 -3.74 2.25
CA PHE A 10 -7.61 -3.02 2.32
C PHE A 10 -6.63 -3.67 3.29
N HIS A 11 -7.10 -4.25 4.39
CA HIS A 11 -6.22 -4.95 5.33
C HIS A 11 -5.60 -6.20 4.68
N LEU A 12 -6.41 -7.05 4.05
CA LEU A 12 -5.92 -8.23 3.33
C LEU A 12 -4.98 -7.85 2.18
N SER A 13 -5.32 -6.80 1.44
CA SER A 13 -4.47 -6.26 0.37
C SER A 13 -3.12 -5.77 0.92
N ALA A 14 -3.13 -5.05 2.05
CA ALA A 14 -1.92 -4.56 2.70
C ALA A 14 -0.97 -5.70 3.12
N LEU A 15 -1.51 -6.79 3.69
CA LEU A 15 -0.71 -7.97 4.03
C LEU A 15 -0.08 -8.62 2.79
N THR A 16 -0.87 -8.75 1.72
CA THR A 16 -0.42 -9.33 0.45
C THR A 16 0.68 -8.49 -0.21
N VAL A 17 0.51 -7.16 -0.31
CA VAL A 17 1.51 -6.31 -0.98
C VAL A 17 2.83 -6.23 -0.21
N ILE A 18 2.83 -6.34 1.11
CA ILE A 18 4.07 -6.41 1.90
C ILE A 18 4.85 -7.68 1.55
N GLN A 19 4.16 -8.78 1.21
CA GLN A 19 4.79 -10.04 0.85
C GLN A 19 5.25 -10.07 -0.61
N TYR A 20 4.47 -9.57 -1.56
CA TYR A 20 4.79 -9.76 -2.98
C TYR A 20 5.37 -8.52 -3.68
N TYR A 21 5.19 -7.32 -3.12
CA TYR A 21 5.57 -6.08 -3.77
C TYR A 21 6.76 -5.42 -3.06
N PRO A 22 7.98 -5.43 -3.68
CA PRO A 22 9.20 -4.98 -3.03
C PRO A 22 9.12 -3.55 -2.49
N GLU A 23 8.48 -2.62 -3.19
CA GLU A 23 8.33 -1.23 -2.72
C GLU A 23 7.65 -1.14 -1.35
N PHE A 24 6.56 -1.90 -1.15
CA PHE A 24 5.80 -1.88 0.08
C PHE A 24 6.53 -2.64 1.20
N ARG A 25 7.25 -3.71 0.86
CA ARG A 25 8.13 -4.43 1.79
C ARG A 25 9.23 -3.52 2.33
N THR A 26 9.93 -2.82 1.44
CA THR A 26 10.99 -1.86 1.82
C THR A 26 10.43 -0.73 2.66
N TYR A 27 9.26 -0.20 2.30
CA TYR A 27 8.58 0.80 3.12
C TYR A 27 8.24 0.27 4.52
N TYR A 28 7.71 -0.95 4.62
CA TYR A 28 7.34 -1.58 5.88
C TYR A 28 8.56 -1.76 6.79
N ASN A 29 9.64 -2.35 6.26
CA ASN A 29 10.87 -2.62 7.01
C ASN A 29 11.51 -1.32 7.51
N ARG A 30 11.65 -0.31 6.63
CA ARG A 30 12.20 0.99 7.03
C ARG A 30 11.37 1.65 8.14
N LYS A 31 10.03 1.61 8.05
CA LYS A 31 9.18 2.17 9.11
C LYS A 31 9.23 1.38 10.41
N LYS A 32 9.47 0.07 10.34
CA LYS A 32 9.67 -0.79 11.50
C LYS A 32 11.01 -0.47 12.19
N GLU A 33 12.07 -0.23 11.43
CA GLU A 33 13.39 0.21 11.92
C GLU A 33 13.34 1.59 12.57
N GLU A 34 12.50 2.50 12.05
CA GLU A 34 12.18 3.78 12.69
C GLU A 34 11.42 3.64 14.03
N GLY A 35 11.13 2.41 14.50
CA GLY A 35 10.42 2.14 15.76
C GLY A 35 8.91 2.35 15.70
N LYS A 36 8.31 2.45 14.51
CA LYS A 36 6.85 2.69 14.39
C LYS A 36 6.06 1.44 14.69
N HIS A 37 4.93 1.62 15.35
CA HIS A 37 4.01 0.52 15.65
C HIS A 37 3.50 -0.16 14.36
N PRO A 38 3.55 -1.50 14.24
CA PRO A 38 3.18 -2.23 13.01
C PRO A 38 1.82 -1.86 12.44
N MET A 39 0.82 -1.63 13.30
CA MET A 39 -0.53 -1.28 12.86
C MET A 39 -0.61 0.13 12.24
N SER A 40 0.25 1.05 12.66
CA SER A 40 0.38 2.39 12.06
C SER A 40 1.01 2.30 10.67
N ILE A 41 2.02 1.44 10.52
CA ILE A 41 2.65 1.16 9.22
C ILE A 41 1.63 0.55 8.25
N LEU A 42 0.86 -0.45 8.71
CA LEU A 42 -0.23 -1.05 7.92
C LEU A 42 -1.30 -0.03 7.55
N ASN A 43 -1.61 0.93 8.43
CA ASN A 43 -2.54 2.01 8.11
C ASN A 43 -2.01 2.91 6.99
N ALA A 44 -0.72 3.25 7.05
CA ALA A 44 -0.07 4.03 5.98
C ALA A 44 -0.07 3.27 4.64
N ILE A 45 0.17 1.96 4.65
CA ILE A 45 0.14 1.12 3.44
C ILE A 45 -1.27 1.06 2.84
N ARG A 46 -2.30 0.87 3.65
CA ARG A 46 -3.71 0.92 3.19
C ARG A 46 -4.03 2.24 2.47
N ASN A 47 -3.62 3.37 3.05
CA ASN A 47 -3.80 4.68 2.42
C ASN A 47 -3.01 4.82 1.11
N LYS A 48 -1.77 4.31 1.05
CA LYS A 48 -0.98 4.32 -0.19
C LYS A 48 -1.64 3.53 -1.32
N ILE A 49 -2.23 2.36 -1.02
CA ILE A 49 -2.99 1.58 -2.00
C ILE A 49 -4.21 2.38 -2.48
N ALA A 50 -4.98 2.94 -1.56
CA ALA A 50 -6.16 3.75 -1.90
C ALA A 50 -5.80 4.93 -2.81
N LEU A 51 -4.73 5.67 -2.49
CA LEU A 51 -4.25 6.79 -3.31
C LEU A 51 -3.85 6.35 -4.72
N ARG A 52 -3.20 5.19 -4.87
CA ARG A 52 -2.84 4.65 -6.20
C ARG A 52 -4.08 4.30 -7.03
N VAL A 53 -5.06 3.64 -6.42
CA VAL A 53 -6.31 3.27 -7.09
C VAL A 53 -7.05 4.54 -7.54
N VAL A 54 -7.19 5.52 -6.64
CA VAL A 54 -7.84 6.80 -6.95
C VAL A 54 -7.11 7.54 -8.07
N ALA A 55 -5.77 7.55 -8.08
CA ALA A 55 -5.01 8.17 -9.16
C ALA A 55 -5.28 7.50 -10.52
N VAL A 56 -5.27 6.17 -10.59
CA VAL A 56 -5.56 5.42 -11.83
C VAL A 56 -6.97 5.72 -12.34
N VAL A 57 -7.96 5.70 -11.43
CA VAL A 57 -9.37 5.99 -11.77
C VAL A 57 -9.55 7.43 -12.22
N ASN A 58 -8.94 8.40 -11.53
CA ASN A 58 -9.11 9.81 -11.88
C ASN A 58 -8.40 10.18 -13.18
N HIS A 59 -7.21 9.64 -13.42
CA HIS A 59 -6.43 9.98 -14.60
C HIS A 59 -6.77 9.13 -15.82
N GLN A 60 -7.58 8.06 -15.68
CA GLN A 60 -7.95 7.13 -16.75
C GLN A 60 -6.72 6.59 -17.51
N LYS A 61 -5.61 6.42 -16.79
CA LYS A 61 -4.34 5.90 -17.31
C LYS A 61 -4.00 4.59 -16.60
N PRO A 62 -3.50 3.57 -17.33
CA PRO A 62 -3.12 2.32 -16.72
C PRO A 62 -2.03 2.51 -15.65
N TYR A 63 -2.07 1.67 -14.61
CA TYR A 63 -1.03 1.66 -13.59
C TYR A 63 0.32 1.34 -14.22
N VAL A 64 1.32 2.18 -13.97
CA VAL A 64 2.69 1.97 -14.43
C VAL A 64 3.54 1.50 -13.25
N ASN A 65 4.17 0.33 -13.39
CA ASN A 65 5.09 -0.17 -12.39
C ASN A 65 6.49 0.42 -12.61
N ASN A 66 6.79 1.48 -11.87
CA ASN A 66 8.08 2.17 -11.97
C ASN A 66 9.27 1.35 -11.47
N GLN A 67 9.07 0.24 -10.73
CA GLN A 67 10.18 -0.62 -10.31
C GLN A 67 10.80 -1.40 -11.49
N LEU A 68 10.05 -1.60 -12.58
CA LEU A 68 10.54 -2.30 -13.78
C LEU A 68 11.20 -1.37 -14.80
N ILE A 69 11.00 -0.05 -14.68
CA ILE A 69 11.51 0.96 -15.62
C ILE A 69 12.90 1.47 -15.20
N ALA A 70 13.26 1.30 -13.92
CA ALA A 70 14.52 1.78 -13.34
C ALA A 70 15.58 0.67 -13.16
N ALA A 71 15.39 -0.49 -13.78
CA ALA A 71 16.35 -1.60 -13.86
C ALA A 71 16.86 -1.73 -15.30
#